data_AF-A0A7J6JVE4-F1
#
_entry.id   AF-A0A7J6JVE4-F1
#
_cell.length_a   1.000
_cell.length_b   1.000
_cell.length_c   1.000
_cell.angle_alpha   90.00
_cell.angle_beta   90.00
_cell.angle_gamma   90.00
#
_symmetry.space_group_name_H-M   'P 1'
#
loop_
_entity.id
_entity.type
_entity.pdbx_description
1 polymer ?
#
loop_
_entity_poly.entity_id
_entity_poly.type
_entity_poly.pdbx_seq_one_letter_code
_entity_poly.pdbx_strand_id
1 'polypeptide(L)'
;MRPVLCSRKGKPPYRFVCPFCGQRFEYAQPQVWQPRASTFSAPPLFFSVPSSLNSCPSSRVLTSFFVKKMEIDLLHPDPKVEASKHKLKRLIPNPNSFFMDVKCPGCLQITTVFSHAQTVVLCGSCNIMLCQPTGGKCKLTEGCSFRKKVE
;
A
#
# COMPACT_ATOMS: atom_id res chain seq x y z
N MET A 1 -31.10 18.33 -28.05
CA MET A 1 -29.87 19.03 -28.49
C MET A 1 -29.15 19.60 -27.28
N ARG A 2 -27.81 19.58 -27.36
CA ARG A 2 -26.79 20.09 -26.42
C ARG A 2 -26.36 19.18 -25.27
N PRO A 3 -25.05 19.25 -24.93
CA PRO A 3 -24.23 18.09 -24.57
C PRO A 3 -23.85 18.12 -23.09
N VAL A 4 -23.75 16.95 -22.45
CA VAL A 4 -23.09 16.88 -21.14
C VAL A 4 -21.61 16.62 -21.39
N LEU A 5 -20.87 17.70 -21.57
CA LEU A 5 -19.44 17.71 -21.35
C LEU A 5 -19.22 17.76 -19.83
N CYS A 6 -18.68 16.70 -19.24
CA CYS A 6 -17.86 16.88 -18.04
C CYS A 6 -16.76 15.82 -18.02
N SER A 7 -15.73 16.09 -18.81
CA SER A 7 -14.45 15.39 -18.72
C SER A 7 -13.76 15.81 -17.41
N ARG A 8 -13.99 15.07 -16.33
CA ARG A 8 -13.18 15.20 -15.11
C ARG A 8 -11.87 14.44 -15.31
N LYS A 9 -10.91 15.09 -15.99
CA LYS A 9 -9.51 14.70 -15.96
C LYS A 9 -8.97 14.92 -14.54
N GLY A 10 -8.98 13.88 -13.70
CA GLY A 10 -8.15 13.84 -12.49
C GLY A 10 -6.69 13.78 -12.92
N LYS A 11 -5.96 14.90 -12.83
CA LYS A 11 -4.50 14.91 -13.01
C LYS A 11 -3.85 14.23 -11.79
N PRO A 12 -2.84 13.36 -11.98
CA PRO A 12 -2.13 12.72 -10.88
C PRO A 12 -1.30 13.74 -10.08
N PRO A 13 -1.05 13.50 -8.77
CA PRO A 13 -0.17 14.36 -7.98
C PRO A 13 1.25 14.33 -8.55
N TYR A 14 1.82 15.51 -8.76
CA TYR A 14 3.21 15.66 -9.19
C TYR A 14 4.12 15.17 -8.05
N ARG A 15 4.99 14.20 -8.36
CA ARG A 15 5.99 13.67 -7.43
C ARG A 15 7.35 14.18 -7.87
N PHE A 16 7.97 15.02 -7.05
CA PHE A 16 9.37 15.43 -7.22
C PHE A 16 10.23 14.77 -6.14
N VAL A 17 11.42 14.31 -6.53
CA VAL A 17 12.44 13.76 -5.63
C VAL A 17 13.65 14.70 -5.68
N CYS A 18 14.13 15.15 -4.53
CA CYS A 18 15.34 15.96 -4.44
C CYS A 18 16.59 15.07 -4.61
N PRO A 19 17.47 15.33 -5.61
CA PRO A 19 18.62 14.47 -5.89
C PRO A 19 19.79 14.59 -4.89
N PHE A 20 19.74 15.51 -3.91
CA PHE A 20 20.82 15.68 -2.93
C PHE A 20 20.48 15.19 -1.50
N CYS A 21 19.21 14.93 -1.16
CA CYS A 21 18.81 14.48 0.19
C CYS A 21 17.75 13.36 0.25
N GLY A 22 17.20 12.91 -0.89
CA GLY A 22 16.34 11.72 -0.98
C GLY A 22 14.97 11.80 -0.29
N GLN A 23 14.57 12.94 0.29
CA GLN A 23 13.28 13.08 0.95
C GLN A 23 12.13 13.22 -0.07
N ARG A 24 11.02 12.56 0.24
CA ARG A 24 9.79 12.59 -0.56
C ARG A 24 8.82 13.59 0.07
N PHE A 25 8.51 14.66 -0.64
CA PHE A 25 7.42 15.56 -0.25
C PHE A 25 6.16 15.20 -1.05
N GLU A 26 5.12 14.80 -0.33
CA GLU A 26 3.75 14.72 -0.85
C GLU A 26 3.04 16.03 -0.50
N TYR A 27 2.72 16.84 -1.51
CA TYR A 27 1.79 17.95 -1.35
C TYR A 27 0.43 17.51 -1.89
N ALA A 28 -0.52 17.25 -0.99
CA ALA A 28 -1.92 17.09 -1.35
C ALA A 28 -2.61 18.45 -1.21
N GLN A 29 -3.32 18.88 -2.27
CA GLN A 29 -4.00 20.17 -2.34
C GLN A 29 -5.01 20.36 -1.19
N PRO A 30 -5.14 21.58 -0.62
CA PRO A 30 -6.25 21.88 0.28
C PRO A 30 -7.58 21.85 -0.49
N GLN A 31 -8.52 21.05 0.01
CA GLN A 31 -9.88 20.94 -0.52
C GLN A 31 -10.68 22.14 0.02
N VAL A 32 -11.00 23.10 -0.85
CA VAL A 32 -11.90 24.21 -0.51
C VAL A 32 -13.29 23.65 -0.24
N TRP A 33 -13.71 23.64 1.02
CA TRP A 33 -15.09 23.40 1.43
C TRP A 33 -15.80 24.76 1.48
N GLN A 34 -16.80 24.98 0.62
CA GLN A 34 -17.70 26.13 0.73
C GLN A 34 -18.97 25.71 1.49
N PRO A 35 -19.29 26.39 2.60
CA PRO A 35 -20.67 26.63 2.98
C PRO A 35 -21.04 28.11 2.82
N ARG A 36 -22.26 28.31 2.33
CA ARG A 36 -22.90 29.56 1.96
C ARG A 36 -23.37 30.31 3.23
N ALA A 37 -22.86 31.53 3.39
CA ALA A 37 -23.42 32.70 4.09
C ALA A 37 -23.84 32.65 5.59
N SER A 38 -23.24 33.60 6.34
CA SER A 38 -23.85 34.50 7.34
C SER A 38 -24.31 33.88 8.68
N THR A 39 -23.88 34.28 9.88
CA THR A 39 -23.55 35.62 10.43
C THR A 39 -22.86 35.51 11.81
N PHE A 40 -22.24 36.62 12.28
CA PHE A 40 -21.82 36.97 13.66
C PHE A 40 -20.67 36.12 14.28
N SER A 41 -19.61 36.62 14.91
CA SER A 41 -19.13 37.95 15.33
C SER A 41 -17.65 37.80 15.75
N ALA A 42 -16.87 38.90 15.69
CA ALA A 42 -15.41 38.95 15.90
C ALA A 42 -14.97 38.84 17.39
N PRO A 43 -13.66 38.60 17.67
CA PRO A 43 -13.07 38.03 18.90
C PRO A 43 -12.58 39.14 19.89
N PRO A 44 -11.89 38.87 21.03
CA PRO A 44 -10.45 38.50 21.04
C PRO A 44 -9.92 37.70 22.28
N LEU A 45 -8.60 37.44 22.24
CA LEU A 45 -7.65 37.17 23.34
C LEU A 45 -7.53 35.71 23.84
N PHE A 46 -6.40 35.04 23.59
CA PHE A 46 -5.31 34.95 24.58
C PHE A 46 -4.12 34.11 24.06
N PHE A 47 -2.95 34.75 24.06
CA PHE A 47 -1.60 34.24 24.34
C PHE A 47 -0.87 33.30 23.37
N SER A 48 -0.03 33.95 22.57
CA SER A 48 1.34 33.55 22.25
C SER A 48 2.23 33.41 23.50
N VAL A 49 3.02 32.34 23.59
CA VAL A 49 4.34 32.38 24.23
C VAL A 49 5.36 31.63 23.34
N PRO A 50 6.48 32.28 22.96
CA PRO A 50 7.54 31.69 22.16
C PRO A 50 8.64 31.02 23.02
N SER A 51 9.26 30.02 22.41
CA SER A 51 10.70 29.73 22.36
C SER A 51 11.59 30.28 23.48
N SER A 52 11.91 29.43 24.47
CA SER A 52 13.22 29.44 25.14
C SER A 52 13.23 28.36 26.21
N LEU A 53 13.75 27.18 25.89
CA LEU A 53 14.54 26.37 26.83
C LEU A 53 15.32 25.32 26.03
N ASN A 54 16.64 25.39 26.20
CA ASN A 54 17.63 24.36 25.91
C ASN A 54 18.39 24.46 24.58
N SER A 55 19.04 25.60 24.40
CA SER A 55 20.46 25.60 24.06
C SER A 55 21.28 25.01 25.22
N CYS A 56 21.78 23.77 25.09
CA CYS A 56 23.04 23.40 25.74
C CYS A 56 23.73 22.24 24.99
N PRO A 57 24.94 22.44 24.45
CA PRO A 57 25.71 21.46 23.71
C PRO A 57 26.78 20.83 24.61
N SER A 58 26.43 19.92 25.53
CA SER A 58 27.41 19.04 26.18
C SER A 58 26.73 17.92 26.95
N SER A 59 26.32 16.90 26.22
CA SER A 59 26.37 15.51 26.69
C SER A 59 26.09 14.63 25.49
N ARG A 60 27.13 14.43 24.66
CA ARG A 60 27.20 13.22 23.84
C ARG A 60 27.32 12.05 24.80
N VAL A 61 26.20 11.66 25.42
CA VAL A 61 26.06 10.31 25.91
C VAL A 61 25.99 9.47 24.65
N LEU A 62 27.14 8.94 24.26
CA LEU A 62 27.21 7.77 23.41
C LEU A 62 26.56 6.61 24.18
N THR A 63 25.24 6.62 24.30
CA THR A 63 24.50 5.39 24.14
C THR A 63 24.53 5.09 22.65
N SER A 64 25.74 4.73 22.20
CA SER A 64 25.88 3.67 21.22
C SER A 64 25.11 2.50 21.81
N PHE A 65 23.80 2.46 21.55
CA PHE A 65 23.07 1.21 21.45
C PHE A 65 23.75 0.47 20.31
N PHE A 66 24.86 -0.16 20.67
CA PHE A 66 25.51 -1.20 19.92
C PHE A 66 24.43 -2.27 19.85
N VAL A 67 23.60 -2.21 18.80
CA VAL A 67 22.71 -3.31 18.47
C VAL A 67 23.66 -4.46 18.21
N LYS A 68 23.83 -5.27 19.25
CA LYS A 68 24.67 -6.46 19.25
C LYS A 68 24.26 -7.22 18.01
N LYS A 69 25.15 -7.28 17.01
CA LYS A 69 24.99 -8.17 15.87
C LYS A 69 25.09 -9.56 16.47
N MET A 70 23.95 -10.11 16.90
CA MET A 70 23.87 -11.47 17.41
C MET A 70 24.47 -12.36 16.33
N GLU A 71 25.30 -13.32 16.74
CA GLU A 71 25.63 -14.47 15.90
C GLU A 71 24.32 -15.01 15.31
N ILE A 72 24.34 -15.31 14.02
CA ILE A 72 23.15 -15.72 13.27
C ILE A 72 22.67 -17.05 13.88
N ASP A 73 21.58 -17.01 14.63
CA ASP A 73 20.94 -18.23 15.14
C ASP A 73 20.44 -19.05 13.93
N LEU A 74 21.07 -20.20 13.71
CA LEU A 74 20.78 -21.08 12.59
C LEU A 74 19.46 -21.82 12.78
N LEU A 75 19.03 -22.01 14.03
CA LEU A 75 17.82 -22.78 14.37
C LEU A 75 16.58 -21.89 14.40
N HIS A 76 16.72 -20.63 14.86
CA HIS A 76 15.61 -19.66 14.93
C HIS A 76 15.96 -18.37 14.19
N PRO A 77 16.13 -18.44 12.85
CA PRO A 77 16.41 -17.25 12.07
C PRO A 77 15.24 -16.25 12.14
N ASP A 78 15.56 -14.96 12.11
CA ASP A 78 14.54 -13.90 12.10
C ASP A 78 13.58 -14.05 10.90
N PRO A 79 12.25 -13.90 11.09
CA PRO A 79 11.26 -14.09 10.02
C PRO A 79 11.44 -13.11 8.85
N LYS A 80 12.03 -11.94 9.11
CA LYS A 80 12.38 -10.94 8.09
C LYS A 80 13.45 -11.47 7.13
N VAL A 81 14.43 -12.21 7.67
CA VAL A 81 15.53 -12.79 6.91
C VAL A 81 15.02 -13.98 6.09
N GLU A 82 14.13 -14.80 6.65
CA GLU A 82 13.52 -15.93 5.94
C GLU A 82 12.62 -15.52 4.76
N ALA A 83 11.81 -14.48 4.93
CA ALA A 83 10.91 -13.99 3.87
C ALA A 83 11.67 -13.50 2.61
N SER A 84 12.89 -13.01 2.81
CA SER A 84 13.76 -12.53 1.72
C SER A 84 14.47 -13.67 0.98
N LYS A 85 14.58 -14.86 1.59
CA LYS A 85 15.22 -16.03 0.97
C LYS A 85 14.32 -16.62 -0.12
N HIS A 86 14.97 -17.17 -1.16
CA HIS A 86 14.30 -17.98 -2.18
C HIS A 86 13.64 -19.21 -1.55
N LYS A 87 12.51 -19.66 -2.11
CA LYS A 87 11.68 -20.78 -1.59
C LYS A 87 12.44 -22.07 -1.28
N LEU A 88 13.50 -22.38 -2.04
CA LEU A 88 14.34 -23.58 -1.83
C LEU A 88 15.47 -23.38 -0.81
N LYS A 89 15.82 -22.13 -0.47
CA LYS A 89 16.93 -21.78 0.44
C LYS A 89 16.46 -21.38 1.84
N ARG A 90 15.15 -21.48 2.10
CA ARG A 90 14.58 -21.30 3.45
C ARG A 90 14.95 -22.49 4.32
N LEU A 91 14.87 -22.33 5.64
CA LEU A 91 15.14 -23.42 6.58
C LEU A 91 14.22 -24.62 6.29
N ILE A 92 12.95 -24.32 6.05
CA ILE A 92 11.94 -25.29 5.62
C ILE A 92 11.40 -24.85 4.25
N PRO A 93 11.41 -25.74 3.24
CA PRO A 93 10.86 -25.42 1.94
C PRO A 93 9.33 -25.31 2.01
N ASN A 94 8.79 -24.18 1.57
CA ASN A 94 7.35 -23.96 1.43
C ASN A 94 7.02 -23.27 0.10
N PRO A 95 5.83 -23.56 -0.48
CA PRO A 95 5.41 -22.91 -1.72
C PRO A 95 5.15 -21.41 -1.53
N ASN A 96 5.34 -20.63 -2.61
CA ASN A 96 5.01 -19.20 -2.65
C ASN A 96 3.62 -18.91 -3.28
N SER A 97 2.98 -19.95 -3.82
CA SER A 97 1.69 -19.89 -4.47
C SER A 97 0.56 -20.15 -3.47
N PHE A 98 -0.64 -19.67 -3.79
CA PHE A 98 -1.83 -19.86 -2.95
C PHE A 98 -3.08 -19.96 -3.82
N PHE A 99 -4.13 -20.56 -3.29
CA PHE A 99 -5.47 -20.51 -3.87
C PHE A 99 -6.22 -19.27 -3.38
N MET A 100 -6.98 -18.66 -4.28
CA MET A 100 -7.78 -17.49 -3.99
C MET A 100 -9.21 -17.67 -4.49
N ASP A 101 -10.16 -17.16 -3.72
CA ASP A 101 -11.57 -17.09 -4.06
C ASP A 101 -11.80 -15.78 -4.83
N VAL A 102 -12.07 -15.87 -6.12
CA VAL A 102 -12.34 -14.71 -6.99
C VAL A 102 -13.84 -14.60 -7.23
N LYS A 103 -14.39 -13.41 -6.97
CA LYS A 103 -15.78 -13.07 -7.26
C LYS A 103 -15.88 -12.46 -8.66
N CYS A 104 -16.77 -13.01 -9.47
CA CYS A 104 -17.10 -12.44 -10.77
C CYS A 104 -17.96 -11.17 -10.61
N PRO A 105 -17.67 -10.06 -11.30
CA PRO A 105 -18.44 -8.82 -11.18
C PRO A 105 -19.89 -8.92 -11.69
N GLY A 106 -20.16 -9.79 -12.68
CA GLY A 106 -21.50 -9.92 -13.26
C GLY A 106 -22.43 -10.87 -12.51
N CYS A 107 -21.88 -11.91 -11.90
CA CYS A 107 -22.66 -13.09 -11.52
C CYS A 107 -22.51 -13.47 -10.06
N LEU A 108 -21.65 -12.75 -9.32
CA LEU A 108 -21.38 -12.88 -7.88
C LEU A 108 -20.97 -14.28 -7.41
N GLN A 109 -20.83 -15.24 -8.33
CA GLN A 109 -20.35 -16.56 -8.08
C GLN A 109 -18.85 -16.51 -7.73
N ILE A 110 -18.51 -17.26 -6.69
CA ILE A 110 -17.14 -17.40 -6.19
C ILE A 110 -16.51 -18.59 -6.89
N THR A 111 -15.36 -18.38 -7.50
CA THR A 111 -14.57 -19.43 -8.14
C THR A 111 -13.17 -19.45 -7.52
N THR A 112 -12.68 -20.65 -7.22
CA THR A 112 -11.33 -20.83 -6.69
C THR A 112 -10.33 -20.81 -7.84
N VAL A 113 -9.41 -19.85 -7.81
CA VAL A 113 -8.37 -19.65 -8.83
C VAL A 113 -6.99 -19.82 -8.19
N PHE A 114 -6.06 -20.42 -8.92
CA PHE A 114 -4.67 -20.54 -8.49
C PHE A 114 -3.88 -19.26 -8.80
N SER A 115 -3.01 -18.82 -7.88
CA SER A 115 -2.27 -17.55 -8.02
C SER A 115 -1.33 -17.47 -9.24
N HIS A 116 -0.87 -18.61 -9.76
CA HIS A 116 -0.01 -18.72 -10.95
C HIS A 116 -0.68 -19.57 -12.03
N ALA A 117 -1.97 -19.33 -12.28
CA ALA A 117 -2.71 -20.04 -13.32
C ALA A 117 -2.01 -19.89 -14.69
N GLN A 118 -1.79 -21.04 -15.36
CA GLN A 118 -1.20 -21.09 -16.71
C GLN A 118 -2.25 -20.89 -17.81
N THR A 119 -3.50 -21.21 -17.53
CA THR A 119 -4.62 -21.08 -18.47
C THR A 119 -5.49 -19.89 -18.09
N VAL A 120 -6.21 -19.36 -19.09
CA VAL A 120 -7.27 -18.38 -18.85
C VAL A 120 -8.37 -19.07 -18.04
N VAL A 121 -8.72 -18.52 -16.89
CA VAL A 121 -9.80 -19.07 -16.04
C VAL A 121 -11.09 -18.33 -16.33
N LEU A 122 -12.12 -19.09 -16.71
CA LEU A 122 -13.46 -18.59 -17.01
C LEU A 122 -14.40 -18.83 -15.83
N CYS A 123 -15.36 -17.93 -15.62
CA CYS A 123 -16.44 -18.14 -14.66
C CYS A 123 -17.42 -19.20 -15.17
N GLY A 124 -17.85 -20.15 -14.33
CA GLY A 124 -18.71 -21.26 -14.74
C GLY A 124 -20.14 -20.89 -15.17
N SER A 125 -20.69 -19.76 -14.70
CA SER A 125 -22.04 -19.30 -15.07
C SER A 125 -22.04 -18.32 -16.23
N CYS A 126 -21.05 -17.43 -16.29
CA CYS A 126 -21.08 -16.27 -17.18
C CYS A 126 -20.00 -16.30 -18.26
N ASN A 127 -19.11 -17.29 -18.22
CA ASN A 127 -18.02 -17.49 -19.17
C ASN A 127 -17.11 -16.26 -19.36
N ILE A 128 -17.17 -15.30 -18.43
CA ILE A 128 -16.31 -14.12 -18.40
C ILE A 128 -14.92 -14.56 -17.94
N MET A 129 -13.89 -14.01 -18.59
CA MET A 129 -12.50 -14.20 -18.18
C MET A 129 -12.25 -13.57 -16.81
N LEU A 130 -11.84 -14.38 -15.84
CA LEU A 130 -11.51 -13.94 -14.47
C LEU A 130 -10.03 -13.56 -14.35
N CYS A 131 -9.16 -14.31 -15.00
CA CYS A 131 -7.73 -14.02 -15.04
C CYS A 131 -7.09 -14.38 -16.38
N GLN A 132 -6.05 -13.62 -16.72
CA GLN A 132 -5.15 -13.88 -17.82
C GLN A 132 -3.83 -14.47 -17.28
N PRO A 133 -3.31 -15.54 -17.90
CA PRO A 133 -2.04 -16.11 -17.51
C PRO A 133 -0.90 -15.15 -17.85
N THR A 134 0.10 -15.10 -16.96
CA THR A 134 1.35 -14.37 -17.16
C THR A 134 2.52 -15.26 -16.78
N GLY A 135 3.77 -14.81 -16.97
CA GLY A 135 4.95 -15.54 -16.50
C GLY A 135 5.08 -15.67 -14.97
N GLY A 136 4.20 -15.02 -14.20
CA GLY A 136 4.23 -15.03 -12.73
C GLY A 136 2.83 -15.13 -12.13
N LYS A 137 2.43 -14.11 -11.36
CA LYS A 137 1.07 -14.05 -10.81
C LYS A 137 0.08 -13.74 -11.93
N CYS A 138 -1.02 -14.49 -11.98
CA CYS A 138 -2.08 -14.26 -12.94
C CYS A 138 -2.63 -12.83 -12.82
N LYS A 139 -2.94 -12.21 -13.96
CA LYS A 139 -3.54 -10.88 -14.02
C LYS A 139 -5.06 -11.03 -13.91
N LEU A 140 -5.65 -10.53 -12.83
CA LEU A 140 -7.12 -10.52 -12.68
C LEU A 140 -7.74 -9.47 -13.60
N THR A 141 -8.94 -9.77 -14.10
CA THR A 141 -9.74 -8.81 -14.87
C THR A 141 -10.23 -7.68 -13.95
N GLU A 142 -10.37 -6.48 -14.51
CA GLU A 142 -10.86 -5.30 -13.80
C GLU A 142 -12.25 -5.59 -13.18
N GLY A 143 -12.44 -5.18 -11.92
CA GLY A 143 -13.69 -5.41 -11.18
C GLY A 143 -13.83 -6.77 -10.50
N CYS A 144 -12.87 -7.69 -10.64
CA CYS A 144 -12.85 -8.93 -9.88
C CYS A 144 -12.29 -8.68 -8.46
N SER A 145 -13.06 -9.01 -7.42
CA SER A 145 -12.57 -9.00 -6.04
C SER A 145 -12.05 -10.38 -5.66
N PHE A 146 -10.98 -10.45 -4.87
CA PHE A 146 -10.40 -11.72 -4.44
C PHE A 146 -10.17 -11.78 -2.94
N ARG A 147 -10.29 -12.98 -2.37
CA ARG A 147 -9.91 -13.32 -1.00
C ARG A 147 -8.93 -14.49 -1.04
N LYS A 148 -7.86 -14.44 -0.25
CA LYS A 148 -6.96 -15.59 -0.13
C LYS A 148 -7.64 -16.68 0.69
N LYS A 149 -7.62 -17.91 0.19
CA LYS A 149 -8.04 -19.05 0.99
C LYS A 149 -6.91 -19.35 1.98
N VAL A 150 -7.26 -19.42 3.25
CA VAL A 150 -6.34 -19.92 4.28
C VAL A 150 -6.39 -21.44 4.13
N GLU A 151 -5.26 -22.04 3.74
CA GLU A 151 -5.07 -23.49 3.80
C GLU A 151 -4.99 -23.97 5.24
#